data_AF-A0A5D2IU09-F1
#
_entry.id   AF-A0A5D2IU09-F1
#
_cell.length_a   1.000
_cell.length_b   1.000
_cell.length_c   1.000
_cell.angle_alpha   90.00
_cell.angle_beta   90.00
_cell.angle_gamma   90.00
#
_symmetry.space_group_name_H-M   'P 1'
#
loop_
_entity.id
_entity.type
_entity.pdbx_description
1 polymer ?
#
loop_
_entity_poly.entity_id
_entity_poly.type
_entity_poly.pdbx_seq_one_letter_code
_entity_poly.pdbx_strand_id
1 'polypeptide(L)'
;MSKSLGNFFTIRQITQRYHPLALRSFLINAHYRSPLNYSVVQLEGASDAIFYIYQTLKDCQDALLQLQEEIPNDGKPARTTPDTNECISKLRNEFQVKMSDDLSTSLILTGAFLEALKLVNNLLTMLKKKQQKQQRLLVIQSLKEIEKEVTKVLDVLGLQPPCSYNEVLLQLKEKALTRAGLVEDDVIRLINERFEVRRNKDFLKSDQMRAHL
;
A
#
# COMPACT_ATOMS: atom_id res chain seq x y z
N MET A 1 -4.85 13.60 24.99
CA MET A 1 -4.03 12.66 25.79
C MET A 1 -3.24 13.47 26.82
N SER A 2 -3.28 13.11 28.11
CA SER A 2 -2.53 13.81 29.16
C SER A 2 -1.82 12.81 30.07
N LYS A 3 -0.57 13.10 30.45
CA LYS A 3 0.17 12.32 31.43
C LYS A 3 -0.51 12.35 32.81
N SER A 4 -1.08 13.49 33.21
CA SER A 4 -1.74 13.63 34.51
C SER A 4 -3.03 12.84 34.65
N LEU A 5 -3.71 12.56 33.52
CA LEU A 5 -4.93 11.75 33.47
C LEU A 5 -4.65 10.25 33.27
N GLY A 6 -3.37 9.85 33.20
CA GLY A 6 -2.97 8.46 32.90
C GLY A 6 -3.30 7.97 31.48
N ASN A 7 -4.03 8.76 30.68
CA ASN A 7 -4.44 8.43 29.32
C ASN A 7 -3.46 9.01 28.29
N PHE A 8 -2.25 8.44 28.25
CA PHE A 8 -1.22 8.73 27.25
C PHE A 8 -0.56 7.44 26.77
N PHE A 9 -0.20 7.41 25.48
CA PHE A 9 0.57 6.33 24.88
C PHE A 9 1.87 6.91 24.34
N THR A 10 2.98 6.22 24.60
CA THR A 10 4.28 6.59 24.03
C THR A 10 4.42 6.02 22.62
N ILE A 11 5.22 6.70 21.79
CA ILE A 11 5.58 6.19 20.46
C ILE A 11 6.20 4.78 20.57
N ARG A 12 7.02 4.52 21.59
CA ARG A 12 7.62 3.20 21.84
C ARG A 12 6.56 2.12 22.08
N GLN A 13 5.53 2.41 22.89
CA GLN A 13 4.43 1.46 23.12
C GLN A 13 3.63 1.18 21.85
N ILE A 14 3.37 2.21 21.03
CA ILE A 14 2.62 2.03 19.77
C ILE A 14 3.46 1.25 18.76
N THR A 15 4.73 1.59 18.61
CA THR A 15 5.64 0.96 17.63
C THR A 15 6.05 -0.47 17.98
N GLN A 16 5.79 -0.92 19.22
CA GLN A 16 5.83 -2.34 19.55
C GLN A 16 4.77 -3.13 18.76
N ARG A 17 3.58 -2.55 18.52
CA ARG A 17 2.42 -3.21 17.89
C ARG A 17 2.13 -2.80 16.46
N TYR A 18 2.53 -1.59 16.06
CA TYR A 18 2.31 -1.05 14.71
C TYR A 18 3.61 -0.61 14.09
N HIS A 19 3.71 -0.71 12.76
CA HIS A 19 4.89 -0.22 12.05
C HIS A 19 4.96 1.32 12.13
N PRO A 20 6.16 1.94 12.24
CA PRO A 20 6.29 3.40 12.27
C PRO A 20 5.63 4.12 11.09
N LEU A 21 5.65 3.52 9.88
CA LEU A 21 4.97 4.07 8.70
C LEU A 21 3.43 4.02 8.83
N ALA A 22 2.88 3.01 9.50
CA ALA A 22 1.45 2.95 9.81
C ALA A 22 1.06 4.04 10.82
N LEU A 23 1.87 4.25 11.87
CA LEU A 23 1.68 5.37 12.79
C LEU A 23 1.77 6.71 12.06
N ARG A 24 2.75 6.90 11.18
CA ARG A 24 2.86 8.13 10.39
C ARG A 24 1.65 8.35 9.49
N SER A 25 1.20 7.32 8.77
CA SER A 25 0.00 7.36 7.94
C SER A 25 -1.24 7.75 8.77
N PHE A 26 -1.40 7.17 9.96
CA PHE A 26 -2.46 7.54 10.90
C PHE A 26 -2.40 9.03 11.29
N LEU A 27 -1.21 9.55 11.62
CA LEU A 27 -1.03 10.94 12.02
C LEU A 27 -1.36 11.93 10.88
N ILE A 28 -0.91 11.65 9.65
CA ILE A 28 -1.13 12.56 8.51
C ILE A 28 -2.57 12.49 7.95
N ASN A 29 -3.33 11.44 8.29
CA ASN A 29 -4.73 11.31 7.89
C ASN A 29 -5.67 12.31 8.60
N ALA A 30 -5.22 12.94 9.69
CA ALA A 30 -5.91 14.06 10.32
C ALA A 30 -5.28 15.39 9.89
N HIS A 31 -6.13 16.41 9.73
CA HIS A 31 -5.63 17.77 9.51
C HIS A 31 -4.83 18.24 10.72
N TYR A 32 -3.67 18.87 10.49
CA TYR A 32 -2.73 19.21 11.58
C TYR A 32 -3.31 20.20 12.62
N ARG A 33 -4.31 21.00 12.23
CA ARG A 33 -5.05 21.91 13.12
C ARG A 33 -6.21 21.27 13.87
N SER A 34 -6.57 20.02 13.55
CA SER A 34 -7.71 19.33 14.15
C SER A 34 -7.26 18.45 15.33
N PRO A 35 -8.12 18.28 16.35
CA PRO A 35 -7.82 17.35 17.43
C PRO A 35 -7.74 15.92 16.86
N LEU A 36 -6.59 15.28 17.04
CA LEU A 36 -6.40 13.89 16.68
C LEU A 36 -6.90 13.00 17.81
N ASN A 37 -7.96 12.23 17.54
CA ASN A 37 -8.45 11.20 18.45
C ASN A 37 -7.66 9.91 18.22
N TYR A 38 -6.98 9.41 19.25
CA TYR A 38 -6.34 8.10 19.18
C TYR A 38 -7.41 7.02 19.06
N SER A 39 -7.32 6.21 18.01
CA SER A 39 -8.21 5.07 17.77
C SER A 39 -7.40 3.89 17.25
N VAL A 40 -7.49 2.76 17.94
CA VAL A 40 -6.86 1.50 17.53
C VAL A 40 -7.39 1.07 16.16
N VAL A 41 -8.69 1.23 15.91
CA VAL A 41 -9.33 0.91 14.63
C VAL A 41 -8.77 1.77 13.49
N GLN A 42 -8.51 3.06 13.75
CA GLN A 42 -7.88 3.93 12.73
C GLN A 42 -6.41 3.59 12.50
N LEU A 43 -5.68 3.14 13.53
CA LEU A 43 -4.32 2.63 13.39
C LEU A 43 -4.26 1.31 12.61
N GLU A 44 -5.23 0.43 12.81
CA GLU A 44 -5.38 -0.81 12.00
C GLU A 44 -5.63 -0.47 10.55
N GLY A 45 -6.61 0.40 10.26
CA GLY A 45 -6.86 0.86 8.90
C GLY A 45 -5.66 1.54 8.24
N ALA A 46 -4.88 2.32 9.01
CA ALA A 46 -3.63 2.90 8.51
C ALA A 46 -2.55 1.84 8.23
N SER A 47 -2.47 0.79 9.06
CA SER A 47 -1.57 -0.35 8.83
C SER A 47 -1.95 -1.10 7.55
N ASP A 48 -3.24 -1.32 7.31
CA ASP A 48 -3.74 -2.02 6.13
C ASP A 48 -3.53 -1.21 4.85
N ALA A 49 -3.80 0.10 4.92
CA ALA A 49 -3.53 1.01 3.81
C ALA A 49 -2.04 1.01 3.43
N ILE A 50 -1.16 1.08 4.43
CA ILE A 50 0.29 1.03 4.23
C ILE A 50 0.73 -0.31 3.64
N PHE A 51 0.19 -1.43 4.12
CA PHE A 51 0.43 -2.75 3.54
C PHE A 51 0.02 -2.79 2.06
N TYR A 52 -1.17 -2.30 1.72
CA TYR A 52 -1.67 -2.27 0.35
C TYR A 52 -0.77 -1.44 -0.59
N ILE A 53 -0.32 -0.26 -0.12
CA ILE A 53 0.59 0.62 -0.87
C ILE A 53 1.88 -0.14 -1.20
N TYR A 54 2.59 -0.65 -0.18
CA TYR A 54 3.89 -1.26 -0.41
C TYR A 54 3.80 -2.62 -1.10
N GLN A 55 2.71 -3.37 -0.92
CA GLN A 55 2.47 -4.61 -1.68
C GLN A 55 2.32 -4.29 -3.17
N THR A 56 1.52 -3.26 -3.51
CA THR A 56 1.34 -2.82 -4.90
C THR A 56 2.65 -2.34 -5.51
N LEU A 57 3.44 -1.56 -4.77
CA LEU A 57 4.74 -1.05 -5.23
C LEU A 57 5.77 -2.16 -5.39
N LYS A 58 5.82 -3.13 -4.46
CA LYS A 58 6.67 -4.32 -4.59
C LYS A 58 6.31 -5.11 -5.84
N ASP A 59 5.03 -5.41 -6.05
CA ASP A 59 4.58 -6.18 -7.21
C ASP A 59 4.90 -5.45 -8.53
N CYS A 60 4.80 -4.11 -8.52
CA CYS A 60 5.23 -3.27 -9.63
C CYS A 60 6.74 -3.38 -9.89
N GLN A 61 7.54 -3.23 -8.84
CA GLN A 61 8.99 -3.32 -8.91
C GLN A 61 9.45 -4.70 -9.42
N ASP A 62 8.89 -5.79 -8.88
CA ASP A 62 9.21 -7.16 -9.27
C ASP A 62 8.86 -7.40 -10.74
N ALA A 63 7.72 -6.90 -11.21
CA ALA A 63 7.34 -6.99 -12.62
C ALA A 63 8.27 -6.17 -13.53
N LEU A 64 8.68 -4.97 -13.12
CA LEU A 64 9.60 -4.14 -13.89
C LEU A 64 11.01 -4.77 -13.98
N LEU A 65 11.50 -5.38 -12.90
CA LEU A 65 12.80 -6.06 -12.88
C LEU A 65 12.83 -7.26 -13.84
N GLN A 66 11.76 -8.06 -13.89
CA GLN A 66 11.65 -9.20 -14.81
C GLN A 66 11.63 -8.79 -16.29
N LEU A 67 11.38 -7.50 -16.59
CA LEU A 67 11.13 -6.99 -17.94
C LEU A 67 12.17 -5.97 -18.41
N GLN A 68 13.23 -5.74 -17.62
CA GLN A 68 14.30 -4.79 -17.94
C GLN A 68 15.01 -5.08 -19.28
N GLU A 69 15.00 -6.32 -19.76
CA GLU A 69 15.60 -6.69 -21.05
C GLU A 69 14.80 -6.25 -22.28
N GLU A 70 13.54 -5.81 -22.13
CA GLU A 70 12.67 -5.50 -23.27
C GLU A 70 12.63 -4.02 -23.67
N ILE A 71 13.19 -3.11 -22.86
CA ILE A 71 13.07 -1.66 -23.08
C ILE A 71 14.12 -1.19 -24.11
N PRO A 72 13.72 -0.73 -25.32
CA PRO A 72 14.66 -0.09 -26.23
C PRO A 72 15.12 1.24 -25.63
N ASN A 73 16.43 1.44 -25.54
CA ASN A 73 17.06 2.68 -25.09
C ASN A 73 17.02 3.76 -26.19
N ASP A 74 15.90 3.84 -26.92
CA ASP A 74 15.69 4.82 -27.97
C ASP A 74 15.13 6.08 -27.32
N GLY A 75 15.86 7.20 -27.39
CA GLY A 75 15.52 8.51 -26.80
C GLY A 75 14.26 9.19 -27.34
N LYS A 76 13.26 8.42 -27.76
CA LYS A 76 11.92 8.89 -28.11
C LYS A 76 11.10 9.07 -26.82
N PRO A 77 10.20 10.07 -26.77
CA PRO A 77 9.34 10.25 -25.60
C PRO A 77 8.53 8.98 -25.35
N ALA A 78 8.57 8.51 -24.10
CA ALA A 78 7.83 7.33 -23.66
C ALA A 78 6.35 7.52 -24.02
N ARG A 79 5.81 6.67 -24.89
CA ARG A 79 4.39 6.67 -25.18
C ARG A 79 3.71 5.88 -24.06
N THR A 80 3.02 6.57 -23.18
CA THR A 80 2.17 5.98 -22.15
C THR A 80 0.74 5.80 -22.68
N THR A 81 -0.07 5.00 -21.99
CA THR A 81 -1.50 4.94 -22.30
C THR A 81 -2.17 6.28 -21.95
N PRO A 82 -3.20 6.72 -22.70
CA PRO A 82 -3.91 7.97 -22.40
C PRO A 82 -4.49 7.96 -20.97
N ASP A 83 -5.06 6.85 -20.56
CA ASP A 83 -5.61 6.63 -19.21
C ASP A 83 -4.57 6.86 -18.10
N THR A 84 -3.30 6.48 -18.36
CA THR A 84 -2.20 6.69 -17.42
C THR A 84 -1.89 8.17 -17.26
N ASN A 85 -1.83 8.92 -18.36
CA ASN A 85 -1.55 10.35 -18.31
C ASN A 85 -2.68 11.11 -17.61
N GLU A 86 -3.92 10.74 -17.88
CA GLU A 86 -5.09 11.29 -17.18
C GLU A 86 -5.00 11.03 -15.67
N CYS A 87 -4.77 9.78 -15.26
CA CYS A 87 -4.62 9.42 -13.86
C CYS A 87 -3.48 10.17 -13.17
N ILE A 88 -2.31 10.28 -13.81
CA ILE A 88 -1.18 11.06 -13.30
C ILE A 88 -1.55 12.54 -13.15
N SER A 89 -2.20 13.12 -14.16
CA SER A 89 -2.61 14.52 -14.10
C SER A 89 -3.61 14.78 -12.96
N LYS A 90 -4.55 13.86 -12.76
CA LYS A 90 -5.54 13.92 -11.68
C LYS A 90 -4.87 13.81 -10.32
N LEU A 91 -3.95 12.86 -10.16
CA LEU A 91 -3.15 12.69 -8.95
C LEU A 91 -2.36 13.96 -8.61
N ARG A 92 -1.63 14.51 -9.58
CA ARG A 92 -0.84 15.73 -9.38
C ARG A 92 -1.72 16.93 -9.00
N ASN A 93 -2.84 17.11 -9.69
CA ASN A 93 -3.75 18.22 -9.43
C ASN A 93 -4.39 18.10 -8.04
N GLU A 94 -4.96 16.92 -7.71
CA GLU A 94 -5.57 16.69 -6.40
C GLU A 94 -4.54 16.87 -5.28
N PHE A 95 -3.34 16.31 -5.43
CA PHE A 95 -2.25 16.49 -4.46
C PHE A 95 -1.85 17.96 -4.30
N GLN A 96 -1.67 18.69 -5.40
CA GLN A 96 -1.27 20.10 -5.36
C GLN A 96 -2.34 20.99 -4.72
N VAL A 97 -3.61 20.80 -5.08
CA VAL A 97 -4.74 21.54 -4.51
C VAL A 97 -4.81 21.29 -3.00
N LYS A 98 -4.72 20.03 -2.56
CA LYS A 98 -4.78 19.65 -1.14
C LYS A 98 -3.59 20.16 -0.34
N MET A 99 -2.38 20.08 -0.88
CA MET A 99 -1.19 20.57 -0.19
C MET A 99 -1.10 22.10 -0.15
N SER A 100 -1.68 22.79 -1.14
CA SER A 100 -1.74 24.26 -1.17
C SER A 100 -2.84 24.81 -0.26
N ASP A 101 -3.88 24.02 0.01
CA ASP A 101 -4.94 24.33 0.97
C ASP A 101 -4.50 23.95 2.39
N ASP A 102 -3.73 24.82 3.03
CA ASP A 102 -3.30 24.69 4.43
C ASP A 102 -2.69 23.31 4.76
N LEU A 103 -1.84 22.75 3.87
CA LEU A 103 -1.24 21.43 4.07
C LEU A 103 -2.27 20.36 4.45
N SER A 104 -3.42 20.34 3.78
CA SER A 104 -4.48 19.37 4.01
C SER A 104 -4.04 17.98 3.56
N THR A 105 -3.27 17.29 4.41
CA THR A 105 -2.78 15.92 4.18
C THR A 105 -3.88 14.88 4.37
N SER A 106 -4.98 15.27 5.01
CA SER A 106 -6.13 14.40 5.17
C SER A 106 -6.62 13.95 3.80
N LEU A 107 -6.89 12.65 3.68
CA LEU A 107 -7.42 12.04 2.47
C LEU A 107 -6.48 12.04 1.25
N ILE A 108 -5.23 12.53 1.34
CA ILE A 108 -4.28 12.47 0.19
C ILE A 108 -4.01 11.03 -0.24
N LEU A 109 -3.95 10.09 0.71
CA LEU A 109 -3.79 8.66 0.42
C LEU A 109 -5.08 7.98 -0.11
N THR A 110 -6.14 8.76 -0.32
CA THR A 110 -7.43 8.30 -0.88
C THR A 110 -7.64 8.92 -2.27
N GLY A 111 -8.85 8.85 -2.83
CA GLY A 111 -9.17 9.52 -4.10
C GLY A 111 -8.24 9.12 -5.25
N ALA A 112 -7.63 10.11 -5.91
CA ALA A 112 -6.72 9.88 -7.04
C ALA A 112 -5.49 9.03 -6.70
N PHE A 113 -4.99 9.06 -5.46
CA PHE A 113 -3.85 8.22 -5.06
C PHE A 113 -4.23 6.73 -5.06
N LEU A 114 -5.40 6.41 -4.51
CA LEU A 114 -5.91 5.04 -4.53
C LEU A 114 -6.28 4.58 -5.96
N GLU A 115 -6.81 5.48 -6.78
CA GLU A 115 -7.04 5.22 -8.21
C GLU A 115 -5.74 4.88 -8.94
N ALA A 116 -4.65 5.60 -8.67
CA ALA A 116 -3.33 5.30 -9.25
C ALA A 116 -2.83 3.91 -8.86
N LEU A 117 -2.95 3.51 -7.59
CA LEU A 117 -2.57 2.16 -7.14
C LEU A 117 -3.45 1.06 -7.76
N LYS A 118 -4.75 1.31 -7.92
CA LYS A 118 -5.64 0.39 -8.64
C LYS A 118 -5.26 0.27 -10.10
N LEU A 119 -4.88 1.37 -10.74
CA LEU A 119 -4.39 1.39 -12.12
C LEU A 119 -3.11 0.57 -12.26
N VAL A 120 -2.15 0.70 -11.33
CA VAL A 120 -0.95 -0.15 -11.27
C VAL A 120 -1.33 -1.63 -11.23
N ASN A 121 -2.21 -2.02 -10.31
CA ASN A 121 -2.66 -3.41 -10.21
C ASN A 121 -3.32 -3.91 -11.51
N ASN A 122 -4.17 -3.07 -12.15
CA ASN A 122 -4.79 -3.40 -13.43
C ASN A 122 -3.74 -3.61 -14.53
N LEU A 123 -2.76 -2.71 -14.66
CA LEU A 123 -1.66 -2.86 -15.63
C LEU A 123 -0.82 -4.12 -15.36
N LEU A 124 -0.58 -4.46 -14.10
CA LEU A 124 0.11 -5.71 -13.72
C LEU A 124 -0.68 -6.94 -14.17
N THR A 125 -2.02 -6.93 -14.03
CA THR A 125 -2.84 -8.04 -14.56
C THR A 125 -2.82 -8.11 -16.09
N MET A 126 -2.72 -6.97 -16.77
CA MET A 126 -2.59 -6.92 -18.23
C MET A 126 -1.25 -7.48 -18.71
N LEU A 127 -0.16 -7.22 -17.98
CA LEU A 127 1.16 -7.78 -18.27
C LEU A 127 1.23 -9.30 -18.13
N LYS A 128 0.44 -9.89 -17.23
CA LYS A 128 0.35 -11.35 -17.08
C LYS A 128 -0.34 -12.03 -18.27
N LYS A 129 -1.10 -11.29 -19.08
CA LYS A 129 -1.77 -11.82 -20.28
C LYS A 129 -0.81 -11.79 -21.48
N LYS A 130 -0.93 -12.78 -22.37
CA LYS A 130 -0.14 -12.83 -23.62
C LYS A 130 -0.57 -11.69 -24.54
N GLN A 131 0.22 -10.62 -24.58
CA GLN A 131 -0.05 -9.42 -25.39
C GLN A 131 0.97 -9.25 -26.53
N GLN A 132 0.64 -8.39 -27.49
CA GLN A 132 1.54 -8.00 -28.57
C GLN A 132 2.72 -7.19 -28.01
N LYS A 133 3.94 -7.41 -28.52
CA LYS A 133 5.19 -6.81 -28.00
C LYS A 133 5.10 -5.29 -27.83
N GLN A 134 4.47 -4.59 -28.78
CA GLN A 134 4.32 -3.13 -28.74
C GLN A 134 3.38 -2.65 -27.63
N GLN A 135 2.28 -3.36 -27.37
CA GLN A 135 1.35 -3.03 -26.28
C GLN A 135 2.00 -3.26 -24.91
N ARG A 136 2.77 -4.35 -24.77
CA ARG A 136 3.51 -4.66 -23.55
C ARG A 136 4.50 -3.53 -23.19
N LEU A 137 5.22 -2.99 -24.17
CA LEU A 137 6.12 -1.86 -23.96
C LEU A 137 5.41 -0.60 -23.46
N LEU A 138 4.24 -0.27 -24.03
CA LEU A 138 3.43 0.87 -23.59
C LEU A 138 2.97 0.69 -22.12
N VAL A 139 2.58 -0.54 -21.74
CA VAL A 139 2.16 -0.87 -20.37
C VAL A 139 3.33 -0.75 -19.39
N ILE A 140 4.53 -1.25 -19.75
CA ILE A 140 5.74 -1.11 -18.93
C ILE A 140 6.11 0.37 -18.72
N GLN A 141 6.08 1.17 -19.78
CA GLN A 141 6.35 2.61 -19.68
C GLN A 141 5.31 3.31 -18.79
N SER A 142 4.04 2.94 -18.92
CA SER A 142 2.96 3.47 -18.10
C SER A 142 3.12 3.12 -16.61
N LEU A 143 3.49 1.87 -16.29
CA LEU A 143 3.78 1.45 -14.92
C LEU A 143 4.91 2.25 -14.30
N LYS A 144 6.01 2.45 -15.04
CA LYS A 144 7.18 3.21 -14.56
C LYS A 144 6.83 4.67 -14.26
N GLU A 145 6.05 5.32 -15.12
CA GLU A 145 5.65 6.72 -14.89
C GLU A 145 4.68 6.84 -13.70
N ILE A 146 3.72 5.92 -13.54
CA ILE A 146 2.81 5.96 -12.38
C ILE A 146 3.57 5.66 -11.08
N GLU A 147 4.44 4.65 -11.07
CA GLU A 147 5.26 4.30 -9.90
C GLU A 147 6.11 5.50 -9.46
N LYS A 148 6.76 6.18 -10.40
CA LYS A 148 7.53 7.40 -10.12
C LYS A 148 6.68 8.51 -9.49
N GLU A 149 5.45 8.72 -9.96
CA GLU A 149 4.57 9.75 -9.40
C GLU A 149 4.03 9.39 -8.02
N VAL A 150 3.63 8.13 -7.81
CA VAL A 150 3.23 7.62 -6.50
C VAL A 150 4.38 7.75 -5.51
N THR A 151 5.60 7.39 -5.90
CA THR A 151 6.81 7.51 -5.08
C THR A 151 7.11 8.96 -4.68
N LYS A 152 6.92 9.93 -5.59
CA LYS A 152 7.06 11.36 -5.24
C LYS A 152 6.07 11.82 -4.17
N VAL A 153 4.80 11.41 -4.28
CA VAL A 153 3.78 11.73 -3.28
C VAL A 153 4.17 11.13 -1.92
N LEU A 154 4.60 9.86 -1.90
CA LEU A 154 5.04 9.20 -0.69
C LEU A 154 6.27 9.87 -0.07
N ASP A 155 7.23 10.31 -0.88
CA ASP A 155 8.42 11.03 -0.42
C ASP A 155 8.06 12.34 0.30
N VAL A 156 7.19 13.17 -0.31
CA VAL A 156 6.72 14.42 0.32
C VAL A 156 6.00 14.15 1.65
N LEU A 157 5.20 13.08 1.72
CA LEU A 157 4.51 12.69 2.95
C LEU A 157 5.45 12.03 3.97
N GLY A 158 6.72 11.76 3.63
CA GLY A 158 7.69 11.02 4.44
C GLY A 158 7.29 9.57 4.68
N LEU A 159 6.56 8.99 3.73
CA LEU A 159 6.18 7.59 3.66
C LEU A 159 7.08 6.81 2.69
N GLN A 160 8.25 7.32 2.32
CA GLN A 160 9.23 6.51 1.63
C GLN A 160 10.05 5.72 2.66
N PRO A 161 10.10 4.37 2.56
CA PRO A 161 10.85 3.57 3.51
C PRO A 161 12.38 3.69 3.25
N PRO A 162 13.21 3.59 4.31
CA PRO A 162 14.66 3.57 4.17
C PRO A 162 15.19 2.20 3.69
N CYS A 163 14.35 1.17 3.72
CA CYS A 163 14.66 -0.21 3.35
C CYS A 163 13.80 -0.70 2.18
N SER A 164 14.06 -1.92 1.70
CA SER A 164 13.28 -2.50 0.59
C SER A 164 11.81 -2.67 0.94
N TYR A 165 10.91 -2.58 -0.06
CA TYR A 165 9.47 -2.82 0.16
C TYR A 165 9.21 -4.21 0.76
N ASN A 166 10.01 -5.21 0.41
CA ASN A 166 9.90 -6.55 0.97
C ASN A 166 10.17 -6.58 2.49
N GLU A 167 11.20 -5.88 2.95
CA GLU A 167 11.50 -5.76 4.39
C GLU A 167 10.37 -5.05 5.15
N VAL A 168 9.82 -3.97 4.57
CA VAL A 168 8.69 -3.26 5.18
C VAL A 168 7.47 -4.18 5.33
N LEU A 169 7.16 -4.98 4.30
CA LEU A 169 6.05 -5.93 4.32
C LEU A 169 6.27 -7.03 5.37
N LEU A 170 7.50 -7.53 5.53
CA LEU A 170 7.85 -8.47 6.59
C LEU A 170 7.65 -7.85 7.98
N GLN A 171 8.15 -6.63 8.20
CA GLN A 171 7.96 -5.92 9.47
C GLN A 171 6.47 -5.66 9.76
N LEU A 172 5.68 -5.28 8.75
CA LEU A 172 4.22 -5.13 8.91
C LEU A 172 3.55 -6.45 9.31
N LYS A 173 3.97 -7.57 8.70
CA LYS A 173 3.48 -8.92 9.03
C LYS A 173 3.84 -9.31 10.47
N GLU A 174 5.09 -9.10 10.90
CA GLU A 174 5.52 -9.34 12.29
C GLU A 174 4.69 -8.54 13.30
N LYS A 175 4.40 -7.27 12.98
CA LYS A 175 3.56 -6.41 13.82
C LYS A 175 2.12 -6.93 13.85
N ALA A 176 1.58 -7.41 12.74
CA ALA A 176 0.25 -8.02 12.69
C ALA A 176 0.18 -9.30 13.54
N LEU A 177 1.17 -10.18 13.44
CA LEU A 177 1.31 -11.38 14.28
C LEU A 177 1.37 -11.02 15.77
N THR A 178 2.15 -10.01 16.13
CA THR A 178 2.26 -9.50 17.51
C THR A 178 0.91 -9.02 18.04
N ARG A 179 0.09 -8.36 17.21
CA ARG A 179 -1.27 -7.92 17.60
C ARG A 179 -2.24 -9.08 17.73
N ALA A 180 -2.12 -10.09 16.88
CA ALA A 180 -2.95 -11.30 16.92
C ALA A 180 -2.54 -12.28 18.03
N GLY A 181 -1.33 -12.14 18.60
CA GLY A 181 -0.78 -13.08 19.57
C GLY A 181 -0.45 -14.45 18.96
N LEU A 182 -0.15 -14.48 17.66
CA LEU A 182 0.12 -15.69 16.88
C LEU A 182 1.59 -15.74 16.44
N VAL A 183 2.10 -16.95 16.22
CA VAL A 183 3.37 -17.20 15.54
C VAL A 183 3.09 -17.50 14.06
N GLU A 184 4.08 -17.30 13.19
CA GLU A 184 3.95 -17.59 11.76
C GLU A 184 3.51 -19.05 11.48
N ASP A 185 4.02 -20.00 12.26
CA ASP A 185 3.63 -21.41 12.17
C ASP A 185 2.16 -21.64 12.51
N ASP A 186 1.59 -20.87 13.45
CA ASP A 186 0.16 -20.94 13.79
C ASP A 186 -0.70 -20.53 12.58
N VAL A 187 -0.29 -19.45 11.92
CA VAL A 187 -0.99 -18.96 10.72
C VAL A 187 -0.91 -19.98 9.59
N ILE A 188 0.24 -20.59 9.37
CA ILE A 188 0.41 -21.65 8.35
C ILE A 188 -0.47 -22.85 8.68
N ARG A 189 -0.53 -23.28 9.94
CA ARG A 189 -1.43 -24.36 10.37
C ARG A 189 -2.89 -24.04 10.10
N LEU A 190 -3.36 -22.85 10.50
CA LEU A 190 -4.74 -22.41 10.26
C LEU A 190 -5.08 -22.31 8.76
N ILE A 191 -4.13 -21.88 7.93
CA ILE A 191 -4.29 -21.85 6.47
C ILE A 191 -4.44 -23.27 5.92
N ASN A 192 -3.63 -24.23 6.39
CA ASN A 192 -3.69 -25.63 5.97
C ASN A 192 -4.99 -26.30 6.42
N GLU A 193 -5.42 -26.08 7.66
CA GLU A 193 -6.71 -26.57 8.16
C GLU A 193 -7.87 -26.00 7.34
N ARG A 194 -7.83 -24.70 7.03
CA ARG A 194 -8.82 -24.08 6.14
C ARG A 194 -8.81 -24.71 4.75
N PHE A 195 -7.64 -25.04 4.21
CA PHE A 195 -7.52 -25.72 2.91
C PHE A 195 -8.17 -27.10 2.93
N GLU A 196 -7.95 -27.87 3.99
CA GLU A 196 -8.57 -29.18 4.22
C GLU A 196 -10.10 -29.09 4.36
N VAL A 197 -10.61 -28.10 5.10
CA VAL A 197 -12.04 -27.83 5.24
C VAL A 197 -12.69 -27.46 3.90
N ARG A 198 -12.01 -26.65 3.07
CA ARG A 198 -12.47 -26.35 1.70
C ARG A 198 -12.45 -27.57 0.79
N ARG A 199 -11.44 -28.44 0.92
CA ARG A 199 -11.36 -29.72 0.19
C ARG A 199 -12.53 -30.64 0.54
N ASN A 200 -12.94 -30.64 1.80
CA ASN A 200 -14.09 -31.38 2.31
C ASN A 200 -15.45 -30.70 2.00
N LYS A 201 -15.45 -29.60 1.24
CA LYS A 201 -16.64 -28.82 0.82
C LYS A 201 -17.47 -28.23 1.97
N ASP A 202 -16.89 -28.09 3.17
CA ASP A 202 -17.55 -27.43 4.30
C ASP A 202 -17.25 -25.92 4.24
N PHE A 203 -17.97 -25.22 3.37
CA PHE A 203 -17.74 -23.80 3.11
C PHE A 203 -18.07 -22.91 4.31
N LEU A 204 -19.06 -23.30 5.13
CA LEU A 204 -19.46 -22.55 6.33
C LEU A 204 -18.33 -22.51 7.36
N LYS A 205 -17.71 -23.66 7.66
CA LYS A 205 -16.55 -23.70 8.57
C LYS A 205 -15.35 -22.96 7.99
N SER A 206 -15.11 -23.07 6.67
CA SER A 206 -14.04 -22.30 6.01
C SER A 206 -14.22 -20.78 6.16
N ASP A 207 -15.45 -20.28 6.05
CA ASP A 207 -15.74 -18.86 6.19
C ASP A 207 -15.63 -18.39 7.65
N GLN A 208 -16.02 -19.22 8.61
CA GLN A 208 -15.77 -18.96 10.04
C GLN A 208 -14.28 -18.88 10.35
N MET A 209 -13.47 -19.81 9.82
CA MET A 209 -12.01 -19.78 9.98
C MET A 209 -11.39 -18.55 9.33
N ARG A 210 -11.94 -18.08 8.20
CA ARG A 210 -11.50 -16.83 7.57
C ARG A 210 -11.78 -15.60 8.43
N ALA A 211 -12.89 -15.57 9.15
CA ALA A 211 -13.22 -14.43 10.02
C ALA A 211 -12.34 -14.38 11.29
N HIS A 212 -11.77 -15.52 11.70
CA HIS A 212 -10.86 -15.65 12.84
C HIS A 212 -9.38 -15.43 12.50
N LEU A 213 -9.02 -15.48 11.22
CA LEU A 213 -7.67 -15.27 10.67
C LEU A 213 -7.45 -13.79 10.33
#